data_AF-A0A7C1L0H2-F1
#
_entry.id   AF-A0A7C1L0H2-F1
#
_cell.length_a   1.000
_cell.length_b   1.000
_cell.length_c   1.000
_cell.angle_alpha   90.00
_cell.angle_beta   90.00
_cell.angle_gamma   90.00
#
_symmetry.space_group_name_H-M   'P 1'
#
loop_
_entity.id
_entity.type
_entity.pdbx_description
1 polymer ?
#
loop_
_entity_poly.entity_id
_entity_poly.type
_entity_poly.pdbx_seq_one_letter_code
_entity_poly.pdbx_strand_id
1 'polypeptide(L)'
;MKTEKTGVELIAEERLEQIKKHGKTSEHDDRYSKGELVNAAVVCLDGELYWKEEDIHGPESGCITFHICRMDETEWKLPLEKNRVHQLKVAGALMAAEIDRLQRIKNKIRHNVN
;
A
#
# COMPACT_ATOMS: atom_id res chain seq x y z
N MET A 1 -2.86 -31.07 10.47
CA MET A 1 -1.90 -29.98 10.22
C MET A 1 -2.66 -28.77 9.74
N LYS A 2 -2.46 -27.60 10.36
CA LYS A 2 -2.92 -26.34 9.76
C LYS A 2 -2.02 -26.10 8.56
N THR A 3 -2.57 -26.09 7.35
CA THR A 3 -1.82 -25.65 6.18
C THR A 3 -1.47 -24.18 6.36
N GLU A 4 -0.19 -23.86 6.25
CA GLU A 4 0.28 -22.47 6.21
C GLU A 4 -0.40 -21.75 5.03
N LYS A 5 -0.79 -20.50 5.26
CA LYS A 5 -1.39 -19.67 4.20
C LYS A 5 -0.33 -19.35 3.15
N THR A 6 -0.74 -19.42 1.89
CA THR A 6 0.06 -18.94 0.76
C THR A 6 0.17 -17.42 0.79
N GLY A 7 1.15 -16.86 0.07
CA GLY A 7 1.31 -15.40 -0.04
C GLY A 7 0.08 -14.70 -0.61
N VAL A 8 -0.60 -15.32 -1.58
CA VAL A 8 -1.84 -14.78 -2.17
C VAL A 8 -2.98 -14.73 -1.14
N GLU A 9 -3.12 -15.77 -0.33
CA GLU A 9 -4.13 -15.79 0.75
C GLU A 9 -3.84 -14.74 1.81
N LEU A 10 -2.57 -14.49 2.15
CA LEU A 10 -2.18 -13.44 3.09
C LEU A 10 -2.49 -12.03 2.55
N ILE A 11 -2.26 -11.79 1.26
CA ILE A 11 -2.62 -10.52 0.60
C ILE A 11 -4.13 -10.32 0.58
N ALA A 12 -4.88 -11.37 0.24
CA ALA A 12 -6.34 -11.31 0.21
C ALA A 12 -6.92 -11.03 1.61
N GLU A 13 -6.39 -11.69 2.64
CA GLU A 13 -6.79 -11.44 4.03
C GLU A 13 -6.45 -10.02 4.49
N GLU A 14 -5.26 -9.52 4.16
CA GLU A 14 -4.86 -8.14 4.48
C GLU A 14 -5.76 -7.11 3.79
N ARG A 15 -6.13 -7.33 2.52
CA ARG A 15 -7.07 -6.43 1.83
C ARG A 15 -8.43 -6.43 2.53
N LEU A 16 -8.91 -7.59 2.99
CA LEU A 16 -10.14 -7.67 3.80
C LEU A 16 -10.00 -6.95 5.14
N GLU A 17 -8.85 -7.03 5.80
CA GLU A 17 -8.57 -6.30 7.05
C GLU A 17 -8.58 -4.79 6.82
N GLN A 18 -7.91 -4.29 5.77
CA GLN A 18 -7.93 -2.89 5.38
C GLN A 18 -9.35 -2.34 5.20
N ILE A 19 -10.24 -3.11 4.57
CA ILE A 19 -11.64 -2.73 4.38
C ILE A 19 -12.39 -2.78 5.72
N LYS A 20 -12.36 -3.91 6.42
CA LYS A 20 -13.22 -4.17 7.58
C LYS A 20 -12.79 -3.43 8.84
N LYS A 21 -11.49 -3.35 9.10
CA LYS A 21 -10.92 -2.80 10.33
C LYS A 21 -10.48 -1.35 10.15
N HIS A 22 -9.95 -1.02 8.98
CA HIS A 22 -9.38 0.30 8.71
C HIS A 22 -10.26 1.21 7.86
N GLY A 23 -11.42 0.72 7.36
CA GLY A 23 -12.35 1.53 6.57
C GLY A 23 -11.80 1.96 5.20
N LYS A 24 -10.75 1.28 4.70
CA LYS A 24 -10.12 1.57 3.40
C LYS A 24 -10.91 0.93 2.26
N THR A 25 -12.14 1.40 2.06
CA THR A 25 -13.11 0.89 1.06
C THR A 25 -12.75 1.31 -0.38
N SER A 26 -13.51 0.85 -1.37
CA SER A 26 -13.39 1.32 -2.75
C SER A 26 -13.56 2.83 -2.89
N GLU A 27 -14.44 3.43 -2.09
CA GLU A 27 -14.68 4.88 -2.07
C GLU A 27 -13.53 5.63 -1.40
N HIS A 28 -12.81 4.97 -0.48
CA HIS A 28 -11.56 5.47 0.08
C HIS A 28 -10.48 5.49 -0.99
N ASP A 29 -10.25 4.35 -1.65
CA ASP A 29 -9.27 4.20 -2.72
C ASP A 29 -9.50 5.21 -3.86
N ASP A 30 -10.76 5.44 -4.25
CA ASP A 30 -11.15 6.36 -5.33
C ASP A 30 -10.76 7.83 -5.06
N ARG A 31 -10.46 8.22 -3.81
CA ARG A 31 -9.97 9.58 -3.48
C ARG A 31 -8.52 9.82 -3.91
N TYR A 32 -7.77 8.76 -4.19
CA TYR A 32 -6.38 8.81 -4.61
C TYR A 32 -6.30 8.57 -6.12
N SER A 33 -5.55 9.43 -6.82
CA SER A 33 -5.50 9.42 -8.28
C SER A 33 -4.13 9.73 -8.88
N LYS A 34 -3.15 10.07 -8.04
CA LYS A 34 -1.79 10.45 -8.41
C LYS A 34 -0.78 9.34 -8.06
N GLY A 35 -1.25 8.11 -7.88
CA GLY A 35 -0.41 6.94 -7.56
C GLY A 35 -0.13 6.76 -6.07
N GLU A 36 -0.87 7.41 -5.18
CA GLU A 36 -0.64 7.38 -3.73
C GLU A 36 -0.71 5.95 -3.16
N LEU A 37 -1.62 5.10 -3.64
CA LEU A 37 -1.72 3.68 -3.23
C LEU A 37 -0.46 2.89 -3.60
N VAL A 38 0.09 3.12 -4.80
CA VAL A 38 1.33 2.47 -5.26
C VAL A 38 2.52 2.98 -4.45
N ASN A 39 2.57 4.29 -4.21
CA ASN A 39 3.62 4.91 -3.40
C ASN A 39 3.64 4.33 -1.97
N ALA A 40 2.47 4.15 -1.35
CA ALA A 40 2.35 3.49 -0.05
C ALA A 40 2.82 2.02 -0.09
N ALA A 41 2.57 1.31 -1.20
CA ALA A 41 3.08 -0.05 -1.39
C ALA A 41 4.60 -0.07 -1.49
N VAL A 42 5.21 0.86 -2.24
CA VAL A 42 6.67 1.00 -2.37
C VAL A 42 7.33 1.19 -1.01
N VAL A 43 6.76 2.04 -0.14
CA VAL A 43 7.26 2.23 1.23
C VAL A 43 7.28 0.91 2.01
N CYS A 44 6.25 0.08 1.87
CA CYS A 44 6.22 -1.25 2.49
C CYS A 44 7.23 -2.22 1.84
N LEU A 45 7.47 -2.12 0.54
CA LEU A 45 8.49 -2.91 -0.16
C LEU A 45 9.89 -2.51 0.27
N ASP A 46 10.13 -1.25 0.61
CA ASP A 46 11.48 -0.75 0.89
C ASP A 46 12.02 -1.22 2.25
N GLY A 47 11.13 -1.44 3.23
CA GLY A 47 11.21 -2.40 4.37
C GLY A 47 12.41 -2.44 5.33
N GLU A 48 13.62 -2.12 4.88
CA GLU A 48 14.91 -2.26 5.58
C GLU A 48 15.78 -1.00 5.47
N LEU A 49 15.57 -0.13 4.48
CA LEU A 49 16.41 1.05 4.24
C LEU A 49 16.21 2.22 5.22
N TYR A 50 15.30 2.10 6.20
CA TYR A 50 14.92 3.19 7.10
C TYR A 50 15.48 3.13 8.52
N TRP A 51 16.13 2.04 8.93
CA TRP A 51 16.44 1.81 10.36
C TRP A 51 17.93 1.66 10.70
N LYS A 52 18.84 2.01 9.79
CA LYS A 52 20.22 2.28 10.21
C LYS A 52 20.34 3.78 10.50
N GLU A 53 20.48 4.11 11.79
CA GLU A 53 20.78 5.47 12.27
C GLU A 53 22.01 6.10 11.59
N GLU A 54 22.84 5.28 10.92
CA GLU A 54 24.08 5.69 10.25
C GLU A 54 23.87 6.24 8.82
N ASP A 55 22.72 5.99 8.18
CA ASP A 55 22.44 6.45 6.80
C ASP A 55 21.75 7.82 6.77
N ILE A 56 22.23 8.76 7.60
CA ILE A 56 21.93 10.20 7.48
C ILE A 56 22.72 10.76 6.29
N HIS A 57 22.46 10.26 5.09
CA HIS A 57 22.64 11.09 3.92
C HIS A 57 21.49 12.09 3.94
N GLY A 58 21.82 13.36 4.13
CA GLY A 58 20.88 14.47 4.23
C GLY A 58 19.93 14.58 3.03
N PRO A 59 19.11 15.64 2.94
CA PRO A 59 17.99 15.80 1.99
C PRO A 59 18.34 15.67 0.49
N GLU A 60 19.61 15.42 0.15
CA GLU A 60 20.15 15.17 -1.18
C GLU A 60 20.21 13.68 -1.56
N SER A 61 20.05 12.75 -0.61
CA SER A 61 19.77 11.36 -0.97
C SER A 61 18.38 11.35 -1.57
N GLY A 62 18.30 11.25 -2.91
CA GLY A 62 17.11 11.28 -3.75
C GLY A 62 16.15 10.10 -3.52
N CYS A 63 15.97 9.77 -2.25
CA CYS A 63 15.06 8.79 -1.73
C CYS A 63 13.65 9.32 -1.97
N ILE A 64 13.03 8.75 -3.00
CA ILE A 64 11.63 8.95 -3.43
C ILE A 64 10.67 8.94 -2.23
N THR A 65 11.07 8.28 -1.16
CA THR A 65 10.35 8.05 0.08
C THR A 65 10.27 9.24 1.03
N PHE A 66 11.18 10.23 1.02
CA PHE A 66 11.09 11.38 1.95
C PHE A 66 9.82 12.22 1.72
N HIS A 67 9.36 12.31 0.46
CA HIS A 67 8.10 12.98 0.12
C HIS A 67 6.87 12.07 0.25
N ILE A 68 7.04 10.75 0.15
CA ILE A 68 5.94 9.77 0.27
C ILE A 68 5.64 9.44 1.74
N CYS A 69 6.63 9.35 2.62
CA CYS A 69 6.44 9.10 4.06
C CYS A 69 5.71 10.23 4.78
N ARG A 70 5.63 11.43 4.18
CA ARG A 70 4.80 12.54 4.64
C ARG A 70 3.35 12.48 4.15
N MET A 71 2.95 11.41 3.43
CA MET A 71 1.53 11.09 3.25
C MET A 71 0.97 10.74 4.63
N ASP A 72 0.39 11.76 5.28
CA ASP A 72 -0.34 11.74 6.54
C ASP A 72 -0.06 10.51 7.41
N GLU A 73 0.96 10.62 8.28
CA GLU A 73 1.32 9.62 9.29
C GLU A 73 0.11 9.12 10.10
N THR A 74 -1.01 9.86 10.10
CA THR A 74 -2.24 9.51 10.80
C THR A 74 -3.17 8.57 10.03
N GLU A 75 -3.22 8.62 8.69
CA GLU A 75 -4.23 7.91 7.90
C GLU A 75 -3.81 6.47 7.55
N TRP A 76 -2.55 6.25 7.17
CA TRP A 76 -2.12 4.97 6.58
C TRP A 76 -1.44 4.02 7.56
N LYS A 77 -0.81 4.54 8.62
CA LYS A 77 -0.04 3.79 9.65
C LYS A 77 0.64 2.54 9.07
N LEU A 78 1.62 2.76 8.19
CA LEU A 78 2.30 1.68 7.48
C LEU A 78 3.11 0.79 8.44
N PRO A 79 3.16 -0.53 8.22
CA PRO A 79 3.74 -1.48 9.17
C PRO A 79 5.28 -1.57 9.07
N LEU A 80 5.98 -0.43 9.06
CA LEU A 80 7.43 -0.37 8.83
C LEU A 80 8.24 -1.16 9.87
N GLU A 81 7.76 -1.23 11.11
CA GLU A 81 8.40 -1.99 12.20
C GLU A 81 8.02 -3.48 12.23
N LYS A 82 7.14 -3.93 11.34
CA LYS A 82 6.69 -5.33 11.30
C LYS A 82 7.64 -6.19 10.47
N ASN A 83 7.57 -7.51 10.68
CA ASN A 83 8.38 -8.46 9.93
C ASN A 83 8.15 -8.36 8.42
N ARG A 84 9.10 -8.88 7.65
CA ARG A 84 9.10 -8.74 6.19
C ARG A 84 7.86 -9.30 5.51
N VAL A 85 7.34 -10.45 5.97
CA VAL A 85 6.11 -11.03 5.42
C VAL A 85 4.91 -10.10 5.62
N HIS A 86 4.82 -9.46 6.80
CA HIS A 86 3.77 -8.50 7.10
C HIS A 86 3.84 -7.26 6.21
N GLN A 87 5.03 -6.71 6.00
CA GLN A 87 5.23 -5.58 5.09
C GLN A 87 4.81 -5.94 3.65
N LEU A 88 5.23 -7.11 3.16
CA LEU A 88 4.92 -7.57 1.80
C LEU A 88 3.42 -7.82 1.59
N LYS A 89 2.70 -8.40 2.57
CA LYS A 89 1.24 -8.56 2.43
C LYS A 89 0.51 -7.22 2.39
N VAL A 90 0.96 -6.23 3.15
CA VAL A 90 0.38 -4.87 3.12
C VAL A 90 0.66 -4.20 1.79
N ALA A 91 1.89 -4.31 1.26
CA ALA A 91 2.22 -3.84 -0.08
C ALA A 91 1.33 -4.47 -1.15
N GLY A 92 1.17 -5.79 -1.12
CA GLY A 92 0.29 -6.52 -2.05
C GLY A 92 -1.17 -6.10 -1.95
N ALA A 93 -1.67 -5.85 -0.74
CA ALA A 93 -3.04 -5.38 -0.53
C ALA A 93 -3.27 -3.97 -1.08
N LEU A 94 -2.28 -3.08 -0.96
CA LEU A 94 -2.31 -1.73 -1.54
C LEU A 94 -2.28 -1.77 -3.08
N MET A 95 -1.47 -2.66 -3.65
CA MET A 95 -1.46 -2.89 -5.11
C MET A 95 -2.80 -3.45 -5.61
N ALA A 96 -3.41 -4.37 -4.87
CA ALA A 96 -4.75 -4.88 -5.20
C ALA A 96 -5.80 -3.77 -5.18
N ALA A 97 -5.76 -2.89 -4.18
CA ALA A 97 -6.64 -1.72 -4.09
C ALA A 97 -6.52 -0.79 -5.31
N GLU A 98 -5.28 -0.50 -5.76
CA GLU A 98 -5.05 0.31 -6.97
C GLU A 98 -5.55 -0.38 -8.24
N ILE A 99 -5.34 -1.69 -8.39
CA ILE A 99 -5.86 -2.46 -9.53
C ILE A 99 -7.39 -2.37 -9.56
N ASP A 100 -8.06 -2.56 -8.43
CA ASP A 100 -9.52 -2.49 -8.33
C ASP A 100 -10.03 -1.08 -8.70
N ARG A 101 -9.34 -0.03 -8.23
CA ARG A 101 -9.64 1.37 -8.55
C ARG A 101 -9.55 1.63 -10.07
N LEU A 102 -8.46 1.20 -10.70
CA LEU A 102 -8.26 1.34 -12.15
C LEU A 102 -9.32 0.57 -12.95
N GLN A 103 -9.69 -0.63 -12.50
CA GLN A 103 -10.76 -1.41 -13.12
C GLN A 103 -12.12 -0.70 -13.01
N ARG A 104 -12.45 -0.11 -11.85
CA ARG A 104 -13.67 0.71 -11.68
C ARG A 104 -13.71 1.90 -12.63
N ILE A 105 -12.59 2.62 -12.78
CA ILE A 105 -12.48 3.75 -13.72
C ILE A 105 -12.72 3.29 -15.16
N LYS A 106 -12.03 2.23 -15.59
CA LYS A 106 -12.19 1.65 -16.92
C LYS A 106 -13.64 1.27 -17.20
N ASN A 107 -14.31 0.66 -16.22
CA ASN A 107 -15.71 0.29 -16.34
C ASN A 107 -16.63 1.52 -16.45
N LYS A 108 -16.43 2.57 -15.64
CA LYS A 108 -17.19 3.83 -15.75
C LYS A 108 -17.06 4.45 -17.14
N ILE A 109 -15.85 4.51 -17.70
CA ILE A 109 -15.60 5.03 -19.05
C ILE A 109 -16.34 4.20 -20.11
N ARG A 110 -16.27 2.86 -20.02
CA ARG A 110 -16.96 1.98 -20.98
C ARG A 110 -18.48 2.16 -20.97
N HIS A 111 -19.09 2.42 -19.82
CA HIS A 111 -20.54 2.63 -19.73
C HIS A 111 -20.97 4.02 -20.21
N ASN A 112 -20.10 5.03 -20.12
CA ASN A 112 -20.41 6.39 -20.58
C ASN A 112 -20.24 6.60 -22.10
N VAL A 113 -19.67 5.61 -22.79
CA VAL A 113 -19.42 5.64 -24.25
C VAL A 113 -20.42 4.77 -25.04
N ASN A 114 -21.28 4.00 -24.36
CA ASN A 114 -22.40 3.24 -24.95
C ASN A 114 -23.73 3.92 -24.63
#